data_AF-A0A0D9SJQ9-F1
#
_entry.id   AF-A0A0D9SJQ9-F1
#
_cell.length_a   1.000
_cell.length_b   1.000
_cell.length_c   1.000
_cell.angle_alpha   90.00
_cell.angle_beta   90.00
_cell.angle_gamma   90.00
#
_symmetry.space_group_name_H-M   'P 1'
#
loop_
_entity.id
_entity.type
_entity.pdbx_description
1 polymer ?
#
loop_
_entity_poly.entity_id
_entity_poly.type
_entity_poly.pdbx_seq_one_letter_code
_entity_poly.pdbx_strand_id
1 'polypeptide(L)'
;MDYFLKRCFYHSGLYNSEEDFLDLDSKLKEKEGGRLSNRLFYLSIPPNIFVDVVRCASLKASSKNGWTRVIVEKPFGRDSESSRFDHYLGKELVENLSVLRFSNLVFEPLWSRNYIRNVQLIFSEDFGTEGRGGYFDNYGIIRDIMQNHLVQILALFAIEPPVSLDAEDIRNEKVKVLRSMRPIQLEDVVVGQYKGHSKGGRSYPAYIDDSTVPMGSLTPTFAAAALFIGNARWDGVPFLMKAGKALHTK
;
A
#
# COMPACT_ATOMS: atom_id res chain seq x y z
N MET A 1 23.47 -7.70 -21.08
CA MET A 1 22.52 -8.75 -20.69
C MET A 1 23.24 -9.97 -20.13
N ASP A 2 24.23 -10.53 -20.83
CA ASP A 2 24.89 -11.79 -20.44
C ASP A 2 25.58 -11.77 -19.07
N TYR A 3 26.24 -10.65 -18.71
CA TYR A 3 26.84 -10.48 -17.39
C TYR A 3 25.81 -10.45 -16.25
N PHE A 4 24.57 -10.04 -16.53
CA PHE A 4 23.49 -10.07 -15.54
C PHE A 4 22.96 -11.50 -15.39
N LEU A 5 22.68 -12.18 -16.51
CA LEU A 5 22.19 -13.55 -16.49
C LEU A 5 23.15 -14.53 -15.80
N LYS A 6 24.47 -14.33 -15.92
CA LYS A 6 25.47 -15.12 -15.19
C LYS A 6 25.38 -15.01 -13.66
N ARG A 7 24.72 -13.97 -13.14
CA ARG A 7 24.49 -13.75 -11.70
C ARG A 7 23.14 -14.28 -11.25
N CYS A 8 22.25 -14.61 -12.17
CA CYS A 8 20.96 -15.22 -11.87
C CYS A 8 21.13 -16.73 -11.75
N PHE A 9 20.50 -17.31 -10.74
CA PHE A 9 20.42 -18.76 -10.55
C PHE A 9 19.05 -19.12 -10.00
N TYR A 10 18.68 -20.38 -10.17
CA TYR A 10 17.40 -20.90 -9.73
C TYR A 10 17.60 -22.03 -8.71
N HIS A 11 16.73 -22.08 -7.73
CA HIS A 11 16.63 -23.16 -6.75
C HIS A 11 15.15 -23.52 -6.59
N SER A 12 14.82 -24.78 -6.86
CA SER A 12 13.49 -25.35 -6.64
C SER A 12 13.36 -25.86 -5.22
N GLY A 13 12.23 -25.57 -4.57
CA GLY A 13 11.91 -26.05 -3.23
C GLY A 13 10.48 -25.69 -2.84
N LEU A 14 9.99 -26.26 -1.74
CA LEU A 14 8.69 -25.96 -1.16
C LEU A 14 8.78 -24.77 -0.21
N TYR A 15 7.69 -24.00 -0.14
CA TYR A 15 7.62 -22.77 0.65
C TYR A 15 7.59 -23.00 2.17
N ASN A 16 7.20 -24.19 2.61
CA ASN A 16 7.04 -24.56 4.02
C ASN A 16 8.07 -25.60 4.52
N SER A 17 9.10 -25.88 3.71
CA SER A 17 10.12 -26.88 4.02
C SER A 17 11.40 -26.24 4.55
N GLU A 18 11.72 -26.48 5.81
CA GLU A 18 13.00 -26.00 6.38
C GLU A 18 14.22 -26.64 5.71
N GLU A 19 14.09 -27.87 5.19
CA GLU A 19 15.15 -28.57 4.47
C GLU A 19 15.46 -27.86 3.15
N ASP A 20 14.44 -27.48 2.38
CA ASP A 20 14.62 -26.75 1.12
C ASP A 20 15.25 -25.37 1.36
N PHE A 21 14.89 -24.70 2.46
CA PHE A 21 15.54 -23.43 2.84
C PHE A 21 16.98 -23.61 3.33
N LEU A 22 17.33 -24.76 3.90
CA LEU A 22 18.72 -25.09 4.23
C LEU A 22 19.55 -25.33 2.96
N ASP A 23 18.97 -25.98 1.95
CA ASP A 23 19.61 -26.14 0.65
C ASP A 23 19.75 -24.80 -0.09
N LEU A 24 18.75 -23.93 0.02
CA LEU A 24 18.83 -22.55 -0.48
C LEU A 24 19.97 -21.79 0.20
N ASP A 25 20.09 -21.85 1.53
CA ASP A 25 21.20 -21.23 2.28
C ASP A 25 22.57 -21.72 1.80
N SER A 26 22.70 -23.03 1.56
CA SER A 26 23.94 -23.63 1.05
C SER A 26 24.29 -23.07 -0.33
N LYS A 27 23.33 -22.94 -1.24
CA LYS A 27 23.54 -22.31 -2.55
C LYS A 27 23.88 -20.83 -2.42
N LEU A 28 23.23 -20.09 -1.52
CA LEU A 28 23.55 -18.68 -1.28
C LEU A 28 24.99 -18.52 -0.82
N LYS A 29 25.44 -19.32 0.15
CA LYS A 29 26.83 -19.31 0.66
C LYS A 29 27.87 -19.57 -0.42
N GLU A 30 27.60 -20.50 -1.33
CA GLU A 30 28.47 -20.77 -2.47
C GLU A 30 28.69 -19.50 -3.32
N LYS A 31 27.62 -18.74 -3.56
CA LYS A 31 27.68 -17.48 -4.34
C LYS A 31 28.28 -16.31 -3.56
N GLU A 32 28.10 -16.30 -2.25
CA GLU A 32 28.65 -15.30 -1.34
C GLU A 32 30.19 -15.39 -1.23
N GLY A 33 30.75 -16.59 -1.36
CA GLY A 33 32.21 -16.81 -1.44
C GLY A 33 32.95 -16.32 -0.20
N GLY A 34 32.33 -16.44 0.98
CA GLY A 34 32.92 -16.04 2.27
C GLY A 34 32.96 -14.53 2.54
N ARG A 35 32.36 -13.70 1.69
CA ARG A 35 32.28 -12.24 1.90
C ARG A 35 31.20 -11.88 2.91
N LEU A 36 31.24 -10.64 3.41
CA LEU A 36 30.10 -10.06 4.12
C LEU A 36 28.90 -10.03 3.17
N SER A 37 27.83 -10.71 3.56
CA SER A 37 26.74 -11.03 2.65
C SER A 37 25.44 -10.51 3.20
N ASN A 38 24.81 -9.62 2.45
CA ASN A 38 23.50 -9.10 2.76
C ASN A 38 22.46 -9.85 1.95
N ARG A 39 21.37 -10.28 2.58
CA ARG A 39 20.32 -11.08 1.94
C ARG A 39 19.02 -10.31 1.89
N LEU A 40 18.48 -10.17 0.68
CA LEU A 40 17.19 -9.54 0.41
C LEU A 40 16.24 -10.59 -0.18
N PHE A 41 15.21 -10.95 0.56
CA PHE A 41 14.17 -11.87 0.10
C PHE A 41 12.99 -11.07 -0.44
N TYR A 42 12.69 -11.23 -1.73
CA TYR A 42 11.51 -10.63 -2.36
C TYR A 42 10.39 -11.66 -2.44
N LEU A 43 9.32 -11.47 -1.68
CA LEU A 43 8.19 -12.41 -1.60
C LEU A 43 7.12 -12.09 -2.64
N SER A 44 7.41 -12.43 -3.90
CA SER A 44 6.43 -12.38 -5.00
C SER A 44 5.54 -13.62 -5.02
N ILE A 45 4.88 -13.91 -3.88
CA ILE A 45 4.06 -15.11 -3.65
C ILE A 45 2.70 -14.74 -3.02
N PRO A 46 1.71 -15.66 -3.02
CA PRO A 46 0.44 -15.43 -2.33
C PRO A 46 0.58 -15.13 -0.82
N PRO A 47 -0.24 -14.23 -0.24
CA PRO A 47 -0.11 -13.80 1.17
C PRO A 47 -0.27 -14.91 2.20
N ASN A 48 -1.07 -15.94 1.90
CA ASN A 48 -1.28 -17.09 2.79
C ASN A 48 -0.01 -17.91 3.02
N ILE A 49 1.04 -17.69 2.22
CA ILE A 49 2.31 -18.43 2.28
C ILE A 49 3.42 -17.59 2.94
N PHE A 50 3.20 -16.28 3.14
CA PHE A 50 4.23 -15.38 3.67
C PHE A 50 4.79 -15.84 5.03
N VAL A 51 3.92 -16.25 5.95
CA VAL A 51 4.33 -16.62 7.31
C VAL A 51 5.27 -17.82 7.28
N ASP A 52 4.94 -18.85 6.49
CA ASP A 52 5.77 -20.05 6.37
C ASP A 52 7.13 -19.73 5.75
N VAL A 53 7.15 -18.96 4.67
CA VAL A 53 8.41 -18.57 4.00
C VAL A 53 9.28 -17.72 4.90
N VAL A 54 8.72 -16.72 5.59
CA VAL A 54 9.49 -15.87 6.51
C VAL A 54 10.03 -16.69 7.67
N ARG A 55 9.24 -17.62 8.22
CA ARG A 55 9.68 -18.53 9.29
C ARG A 55 10.86 -19.41 8.82
N CYS A 56 10.71 -20.12 7.70
CA CYS A 56 11.75 -20.99 7.18
C CYS A 56 13.02 -20.21 6.78
N ALA A 57 12.85 -19.07 6.10
CA ALA A 57 13.96 -18.19 5.73
C ALA A 57 14.69 -17.65 6.97
N SER A 58 13.97 -17.22 8.00
CA SER A 58 14.56 -16.73 9.24
C SER A 58 15.33 -17.81 10.00
N LEU A 59 14.86 -19.05 9.97
CA LEU A 59 15.50 -20.16 10.70
C LEU A 59 16.72 -20.72 9.97
N LYS A 60 16.70 -20.79 8.64
CA LYS A 60 17.68 -21.56 7.87
C LYS A 60 18.48 -20.73 6.87
N ALA A 61 17.91 -19.65 6.33
CA ALA A 61 18.50 -18.89 5.22
C ALA A 61 18.78 -17.41 5.54
N SER A 62 18.76 -17.01 6.82
CA SER A 62 19.20 -15.67 7.23
C SER A 62 20.70 -15.51 7.06
N SER A 63 21.16 -14.32 6.67
CA SER A 63 22.59 -14.01 6.67
C SER A 63 23.16 -14.09 8.10
N LYS A 64 24.36 -14.66 8.23
CA LYS A 64 25.09 -14.76 9.51
C LYS A 64 26.03 -13.58 9.78
N ASN A 65 26.41 -12.84 8.76
CA ASN A 65 27.45 -11.81 8.84
C ASN A 65 27.03 -10.45 8.24
N GLY A 66 25.80 -10.34 7.75
CA GLY A 66 25.22 -9.12 7.22
C GLY A 66 23.74 -9.00 7.59
N TRP A 67 23.04 -8.03 7.03
CA TRP A 67 21.62 -7.88 7.27
C TRP A 67 20.79 -8.87 6.45
N THR A 68 19.62 -9.22 6.99
CA THR A 68 18.56 -9.92 6.25
C THR A 68 17.35 -9.02 6.20
N ARG A 69 16.82 -8.77 5.00
CA ARG A 69 15.62 -7.97 4.79
C ARG A 69 14.63 -8.77 3.95
N VAL A 70 13.35 -8.58 4.22
CA VAL A 70 12.26 -9.20 3.48
C VAL A 70 11.40 -8.09 2.88
N ILE A 71 11.11 -8.18 1.59
CA ILE A 71 10.14 -7.36 0.88
C ILE A 71 8.89 -8.21 0.71
N VAL A 72 7.77 -7.73 1.27
CA VAL A 72 6.46 -8.36 1.20
C VAL A 72 5.52 -7.50 0.36
N GLU A 73 4.75 -8.16 -0.50
CA GLU A 73 3.76 -7.51 -1.37
C GLU A 73 2.37 -7.48 -0.72
N LYS A 74 1.52 -6.56 -1.17
CA LYS A 74 0.12 -6.48 -0.74
C LYS A 74 -0.65 -7.76 -1.15
N PRO A 75 -1.74 -8.13 -0.44
CA PRO A 75 -2.40 -7.48 0.70
C PRO A 75 -1.85 -7.85 2.10
N PHE A 76 -1.97 -6.90 3.03
CA PHE A 76 -1.58 -7.06 4.44
C PHE A 76 -2.81 -7.23 5.33
N GLY A 77 -3.32 -8.46 5.41
CA GLY A 77 -4.56 -8.73 6.14
C GLY A 77 -5.80 -8.13 5.47
N ARG A 78 -6.93 -8.16 6.19
CA ARG A 78 -8.26 -7.70 5.74
C ARG A 78 -8.89 -6.68 6.70
N ASP A 79 -8.34 -6.57 7.91
CA ASP A 79 -8.83 -5.80 9.05
C ASP A 79 -7.67 -5.52 10.04
N SER A 80 -7.96 -4.77 11.10
CA SER A 80 -6.97 -4.40 12.13
C SER A 80 -6.36 -5.59 12.86
N GLU A 81 -7.05 -6.74 12.94
CA GLU A 81 -6.52 -7.93 13.59
C GLU A 81 -5.50 -8.64 12.69
N SER A 82 -5.71 -8.60 11.38
CA SER A 82 -4.90 -9.30 10.38
C SER A 82 -3.82 -8.44 9.70
N SER A 83 -3.88 -7.10 9.80
CA SER A 83 -2.91 -6.19 9.17
C SER A 83 -1.74 -5.84 10.09
N ARG A 84 -0.55 -6.41 9.88
CA ARG A 84 0.66 -6.09 10.67
C ARG A 84 1.85 -5.53 9.89
N PHE A 85 1.73 -5.38 8.58
CA PHE A 85 2.79 -4.79 7.77
C PHE A 85 2.18 -3.85 6.74
N ASP A 86 2.91 -2.81 6.38
CA ASP A 86 2.58 -1.95 5.25
C ASP A 86 3.90 -1.60 4.54
N HIS A 87 3.87 -1.66 3.22
CA HIS A 87 4.94 -1.16 2.37
C HIS A 87 4.30 -0.49 1.17
N TYR A 88 4.11 0.83 1.25
CA TYR A 88 4.27 1.68 0.09
C TYR A 88 4.43 3.13 0.50
N LEU A 89 5.52 3.74 0.06
CA LEU A 89 5.59 5.18 -0.17
C LEU A 89 6.59 5.40 -1.30
N GLY A 90 6.09 5.88 -2.44
CA GLY A 90 6.96 6.29 -3.53
C GLY A 90 7.87 7.40 -3.03
N LYS A 91 9.19 7.14 -3.04
CA LYS A 91 10.24 8.04 -2.53
C LYS A 91 10.05 9.48 -3.02
N GLU A 92 9.65 9.64 -4.28
CA GLU A 92 9.44 10.94 -4.92
C GLU A 92 8.28 11.77 -4.30
N LEU A 93 7.15 11.14 -3.96
CA LEU A 93 6.03 11.85 -3.30
C LEU A 93 6.39 12.25 -1.87
N VAL A 94 7.12 11.40 -1.14
CA VAL A 94 7.57 11.67 0.23
C VAL A 94 8.54 12.86 0.24
N GLU A 95 9.53 12.83 -0.64
CA GLU A 95 10.56 13.86 -0.75
C GLU A 95 9.92 15.20 -1.14
N ASN A 96 9.05 15.21 -2.16
CA ASN A 96 8.44 16.44 -2.65
C ASN A 96 7.49 17.08 -1.64
N LEU A 97 6.64 16.30 -0.96
CA LEU A 97 5.74 16.84 0.07
C LEU A 97 6.51 17.41 1.26
N SER A 98 7.55 16.71 1.72
CA SER A 98 8.35 17.15 2.86
C SER A 98 9.13 18.43 2.53
N VAL A 99 9.74 18.48 1.34
CA VAL A 99 10.45 19.68 0.86
C VAL A 99 9.47 20.85 0.66
N LEU A 100 8.32 20.61 0.03
CA LEU A 100 7.31 21.65 -0.19
C LEU A 100 6.86 22.29 1.13
N ARG A 101 6.61 21.47 2.16
CA ARG A 101 6.07 21.95 3.44
C ARG A 101 7.12 22.57 4.35
N PHE A 102 8.27 21.92 4.50
CA PHE A 102 9.23 22.26 5.55
C PHE A 102 10.43 23.05 5.06
N SER A 103 10.69 23.08 3.75
CA SER A 103 11.78 23.86 3.16
C SER A 103 11.33 25.20 2.56
N ASN A 104 10.05 25.54 2.66
CA ASN A 104 9.48 26.77 2.10
C ASN A 104 8.76 27.60 3.16
N LEU A 105 9.34 28.75 3.52
CA LEU A 105 8.78 29.68 4.51
C LEU A 105 7.40 30.23 4.14
N VAL A 106 7.05 30.20 2.84
CA VAL A 106 5.76 30.68 2.35
C VAL A 106 4.63 29.69 2.69
N PHE A 107 4.90 28.37 2.65
CA PHE A 107 3.85 27.37 2.79
C PHE A 107 3.60 26.95 4.23
N GLU A 108 4.64 26.93 5.09
CA GLU A 108 4.52 26.45 6.48
C GLU A 108 3.40 27.16 7.27
N PRO A 109 3.27 28.51 7.26
CA PRO A 109 2.22 29.20 8.03
C PRO A 109 0.81 28.95 7.48
N LEU A 110 0.71 28.73 6.16
CA LEU A 110 -0.55 28.48 5.45
C LEU A 110 -1.05 27.04 5.64
N TRP A 111 -0.20 26.14 6.13
CA TRP A 111 -0.50 24.71 6.25
C TRP A 111 -1.24 24.37 7.54
N SER A 112 -2.39 25.03 7.77
CA SER A 112 -3.21 24.84 8.97
C SER A 112 -4.70 25.09 8.70
N ARG A 113 -5.54 24.66 9.64
CA ARG A 113 -7.00 24.89 9.65
C ARG A 113 -7.44 26.35 9.48
N ASN A 114 -6.55 27.31 9.78
CA ASN A 114 -6.87 28.73 9.63
C ASN A 114 -6.94 29.16 8.17
N TYR A 115 -6.27 28.44 7.27
CA TYR A 115 -6.16 28.79 5.84
C TYR A 115 -6.66 27.67 4.92
N ILE A 116 -6.60 26.42 5.37
CA ILE A 116 -7.06 25.26 4.60
C ILE A 116 -8.51 24.96 4.96
N ARG A 117 -9.40 25.11 3.98
CA ARG A 117 -10.83 24.78 4.11
C ARG A 117 -11.10 23.27 4.08
N ASN A 118 -10.43 22.54 3.19
CA ASN A 118 -10.54 21.08 3.06
C ASN A 118 -9.32 20.55 2.28
N VAL A 119 -9.04 19.26 2.43
CA VAL A 119 -8.01 18.54 1.67
C VAL A 119 -8.71 17.45 0.88
N GLN A 120 -8.36 17.28 -0.40
CA GLN A 120 -8.96 16.25 -1.26
C GLN A 120 -7.90 15.28 -1.76
N LEU A 121 -8.13 13.99 -1.55
CA LEU A 121 -7.30 12.89 -2.00
C LEU A 121 -8.13 12.05 -2.96
N ILE A 122 -7.82 12.16 -4.25
CA ILE A 122 -8.61 11.56 -5.32
C ILE A 122 -7.76 10.54 -6.05
N PHE A 123 -8.26 9.31 -6.11
CA PHE A 123 -7.77 8.26 -6.98
C PHE A 123 -8.86 7.90 -7.97
N SER A 124 -8.54 7.99 -9.26
CA SER A 124 -9.45 7.66 -10.34
C SER A 124 -8.78 6.77 -11.36
N GLU A 125 -9.50 5.76 -11.82
CA GLU A 125 -9.13 4.94 -12.96
C GLU A 125 -10.26 4.95 -13.98
N ASP A 126 -9.90 5.13 -15.24
CA ASP A 126 -10.81 5.17 -16.38
C ASP A 126 -11.19 3.78 -16.92
N PHE A 127 -10.65 2.71 -16.33
CA PHE A 127 -10.94 1.31 -16.64
C PHE A 127 -11.53 0.55 -15.45
N GLY A 128 -12.19 -0.57 -15.73
CA GLY A 128 -12.89 -1.40 -14.74
C GLY A 128 -11.97 -2.43 -14.06
N THR A 129 -12.50 -3.60 -13.71
CA THR A 129 -11.69 -4.71 -13.17
C THR A 129 -11.04 -5.59 -14.23
N GLU A 130 -11.34 -5.39 -15.52
CA GLU A 130 -10.68 -6.04 -16.67
C GLU A 130 -10.54 -7.58 -16.50
N GLY A 131 -11.61 -8.26 -16.10
CA GLY A 131 -11.64 -9.72 -15.90
C GLY A 131 -10.98 -10.22 -14.61
N ARG A 132 -10.55 -9.30 -13.73
CA ARG A 132 -10.02 -9.60 -12.39
C ARG A 132 -11.02 -9.31 -11.28
N GLY A 133 -12.32 -9.22 -11.62
CA GLY A 133 -13.38 -8.85 -10.69
C GLY A 133 -13.47 -9.77 -9.49
N GLY A 134 -13.30 -11.09 -9.68
CA GLY A 134 -13.34 -12.08 -8.59
C GLY A 134 -12.22 -11.94 -7.56
N TYR A 135 -11.02 -11.52 -7.99
CA TYR A 135 -9.95 -11.19 -7.04
C TYR A 135 -10.29 -9.91 -6.29
N PHE A 136 -10.72 -8.87 -7.01
CA PHE A 136 -11.09 -7.57 -6.43
C PHE A 136 -12.27 -7.68 -5.45
N ASP A 137 -13.20 -8.61 -5.69
CA ASP A 137 -14.40 -8.83 -4.87
C ASP A 137 -14.09 -9.16 -3.40
N ASN A 138 -12.95 -9.81 -3.16
CA ASN A 138 -12.49 -10.16 -1.81
C ASN A 138 -12.04 -8.95 -0.97
N TYR A 139 -11.81 -7.79 -1.60
CA TYR A 139 -11.20 -6.63 -0.96
C TYR A 139 -12.05 -5.37 -1.11
N GLY A 140 -12.48 -5.06 -2.34
CA GLY A 140 -13.15 -3.81 -2.70
C GLY A 140 -12.21 -2.60 -2.69
N ILE A 141 -12.71 -1.47 -3.20
CA ILE A 141 -11.91 -0.26 -3.44
C ILE A 141 -11.31 0.33 -2.15
N ILE A 142 -12.01 0.16 -1.02
CA ILE A 142 -11.57 0.70 0.27
C ILE A 142 -10.27 0.02 0.71
N ARG A 143 -10.19 -1.32 0.60
CA ARG A 143 -8.98 -2.08 0.98
C ARG A 143 -7.91 -2.04 -0.10
N ASP A 144 -8.29 -1.98 -1.37
CA ASP A 144 -7.31 -1.94 -2.46
C ASP A 144 -6.54 -0.62 -2.53
N ILE A 145 -7.23 0.52 -2.31
CA ILE A 145 -6.68 1.86 -2.54
C ILE A 145 -6.77 2.82 -1.34
N MET A 146 -7.91 2.89 -0.66
CA MET A 146 -8.11 3.93 0.35
C MET A 146 -7.28 3.66 1.61
N GLN A 147 -7.40 2.46 2.18
CA GLN A 147 -6.78 2.07 3.45
C GLN A 147 -5.25 2.13 3.42
N ASN A 148 -4.64 1.89 2.26
CA ASN A 148 -3.21 1.89 2.07
C ASN A 148 -2.75 3.23 1.44
N HIS A 149 -2.84 3.36 0.11
CA HIS A 149 -2.23 4.43 -0.67
C HIS A 149 -2.71 5.81 -0.24
N LEU A 150 -4.02 6.02 -0.15
CA LEU A 150 -4.57 7.35 0.16
C LEU A 150 -4.36 7.73 1.63
N VAL A 151 -4.47 6.78 2.57
CA VAL A 151 -4.16 7.04 3.99
C VAL A 151 -2.67 7.34 4.18
N GLN A 152 -1.76 6.71 3.44
CA GLN A 152 -0.33 7.03 3.50
C GLN A 152 -0.02 8.45 3.01
N ILE A 153 -0.65 8.87 1.90
CA ILE A 153 -0.52 10.25 1.39
C ILE A 153 -1.13 11.24 2.39
N LEU A 154 -2.31 10.93 2.95
CA LEU A 154 -2.95 11.72 4.00
C LEU A 154 -2.00 11.94 5.17
N ALA A 155 -1.41 10.85 5.69
CA ALA A 155 -0.53 10.90 6.84
C ALA A 155 0.65 11.85 6.57
N LEU A 156 1.34 11.71 5.43
CA LEU A 156 2.44 12.59 5.04
C LEU A 156 2.03 14.05 4.80
N PHE A 157 0.86 14.28 4.23
CA PHE A 157 0.34 15.63 4.05
C PHE A 157 0.08 16.33 5.39
N ALA A 158 -0.31 15.56 6.41
CA ALA A 158 -0.80 16.07 7.67
C ALA A 158 0.22 16.03 8.83
N ILE A 159 1.40 15.43 8.67
CA ILE A 159 2.42 15.37 9.72
C ILE A 159 2.82 16.75 10.23
N GLU A 160 3.27 16.82 11.49
CA GLU A 160 4.04 17.97 11.98
C GLU A 160 5.47 17.93 11.42
N PRO A 161 6.25 19.02 11.52
CA PRO A 161 7.66 19.00 11.17
C PRO A 161 8.39 17.90 11.96
N PRO A 162 8.98 16.90 11.30
CA PRO A 162 9.71 15.85 11.99
C PRO A 162 11.02 16.41 12.57
N VAL A 163 11.56 15.74 13.60
CA VAL A 163 12.82 16.13 14.24
C VAL A 163 13.99 16.10 13.26
N SER A 164 13.97 15.14 12.33
CA SER A 164 14.92 15.00 11.24
C SER A 164 14.26 14.36 10.02
N LEU A 165 15.02 14.17 8.93
CA LEU A 165 14.58 13.43 7.75
C LEU A 165 14.86 11.91 7.85
N ASP A 166 15.29 11.42 9.02
CA ASP A 166 15.45 10.00 9.25
C ASP A 166 14.10 9.29 9.15
N ALA A 167 14.12 8.07 8.58
CA ALA A 167 12.91 7.32 8.27
C ALA A 167 12.02 7.06 9.52
N GLU A 168 12.64 6.91 10.68
CA GLU A 168 11.93 6.68 11.95
C GLU A 168 11.20 7.93 12.43
N ASP A 169 11.84 9.10 12.35
CA ASP A 169 11.25 10.37 12.78
C ASP A 169 10.04 10.74 11.90
N ILE A 170 10.15 10.52 10.59
CA ILE A 170 9.02 10.69 9.67
C ILE A 170 7.90 9.69 10.00
N ARG A 171 8.25 8.43 10.30
CA ARG A 171 7.26 7.41 10.67
C ARG A 171 6.54 7.76 11.97
N ASN A 172 7.24 8.28 12.96
CA ASN A 172 6.66 8.69 14.24
C ASN A 172 5.61 9.79 14.04
N GLU A 173 5.89 10.80 13.22
CA GLU A 173 4.91 11.86 12.95
C GLU A 173 3.71 11.36 12.14
N LYS A 174 3.91 10.43 11.19
CA LYS A 174 2.79 9.78 10.49
C LYS A 174 1.89 9.00 11.44
N VAL A 175 2.49 8.21 12.33
CA VAL A 175 1.73 7.42 13.34
C VAL A 175 0.95 8.35 14.26
N LYS A 176 1.54 9.50 14.68
CA LYS A 176 0.85 10.51 15.48
C LYS A 176 -0.38 11.08 14.78
N VAL A 177 -0.30 11.35 13.47
CA VAL A 177 -1.47 11.76 12.67
C VAL A 177 -2.54 10.67 12.70
N LEU A 178 -2.18 9.43 12.35
CA LEU A 178 -3.13 8.32 12.27
C LEU A 178 -3.82 8.05 13.62
N ARG A 179 -3.07 8.13 14.73
CA ARG A 179 -3.62 8.00 16.09
C ARG A 179 -4.56 9.15 16.48
N SER A 180 -4.43 10.30 15.83
CA SER A 180 -5.30 11.46 16.06
C SER A 180 -6.54 11.45 15.16
N MET A 181 -6.66 10.50 14.23
CA MET A 181 -7.83 10.41 13.36
C MET A 181 -9.05 9.92 14.12
N ARG A 182 -10.21 10.53 13.83
CA ARG A 182 -11.49 10.06 14.35
C ARG A 182 -11.89 8.77 13.61
N PRO A 183 -12.43 7.76 14.30
CA PRO A 183 -13.01 6.60 13.63
C PRO A 183 -14.11 7.02 12.64
N ILE A 184 -14.03 6.49 11.42
CA ILE A 184 -14.99 6.79 10.35
C ILE A 184 -16.38 6.27 10.74
N GLN A 185 -17.41 7.10 10.57
CA GLN A 185 -18.81 6.72 10.72
C GLN A 185 -19.43 6.43 9.35
N LEU A 186 -20.46 5.57 9.31
CA LEU A 186 -21.12 5.21 8.06
C LEU A 186 -21.79 6.42 7.36
N GLU A 187 -22.24 7.41 8.13
CA GLU A 187 -22.82 8.65 7.61
C GLU A 187 -21.83 9.53 6.85
N ASP A 188 -20.52 9.37 7.12
CA ASP A 188 -19.44 10.08 6.43
C ASP A 188 -18.98 9.37 5.15
N VAL A 189 -19.61 8.24 4.79
CA VAL A 189 -19.16 7.36 3.71
C VAL A 189 -20.24 7.19 2.65
N VAL A 190 -19.84 7.37 1.40
CA VAL A 190 -20.64 7.03 0.22
C VAL A 190 -19.92 5.93 -0.54
N VAL A 191 -20.64 4.86 -0.85
CA VAL A 191 -20.14 3.76 -1.68
C VAL A 191 -20.92 3.66 -2.98
N GLY A 192 -20.28 3.14 -4.02
CA GLY A 192 -20.88 2.91 -5.32
C GLY A 192 -20.30 1.67 -5.99
N GLN A 193 -21.07 1.13 -6.92
CA GLN A 193 -20.65 0.05 -7.81
C GLN A 193 -20.96 0.47 -9.25
N TYR A 194 -19.96 0.41 -10.13
CA TYR A 194 -20.13 0.87 -11.51
C TYR A 194 -21.07 -0.06 -12.28
N LYS A 195 -21.89 0.54 -13.15
CA LYS A 195 -22.81 -0.15 -14.05
C LYS A 195 -22.33 -0.03 -15.50
N GLY A 196 -22.85 -0.92 -16.33
CA GLY A 196 -22.56 -0.89 -17.76
C GLY A 196 -23.07 0.39 -18.40
N HIS A 197 -22.33 0.88 -19.39
CA HIS A 197 -22.67 2.08 -20.13
C HIS A 197 -22.17 1.99 -21.57
N SER A 198 -22.87 2.67 -22.49
CA SER A 198 -22.50 2.73 -23.90
C SER A 198 -22.11 4.15 -24.27
N LYS A 199 -20.88 4.35 -24.74
CA LYS A 199 -20.35 5.65 -25.17
C LYS A 199 -19.64 5.52 -26.51
N GLY A 200 -20.04 6.34 -27.49
CA GLY A 200 -19.38 6.41 -28.80
C GLY A 200 -19.36 5.08 -29.57
N GLY A 201 -20.42 4.27 -29.47
CA GLY A 201 -20.52 2.97 -30.12
C GLY A 201 -19.74 1.83 -29.44
N ARG A 202 -19.02 2.11 -28.33
CA ARG A 202 -18.42 1.08 -27.47
C ARG A 202 -19.31 0.82 -26.26
N SER A 203 -19.55 -0.45 -25.98
CA SER A 203 -20.26 -0.92 -24.79
C SER A 203 -19.25 -1.30 -23.72
N TYR A 204 -19.43 -0.79 -22.50
CA TYR A 204 -18.63 -1.10 -21.33
C TYR A 204 -19.47 -1.97 -20.38
N PRO A 205 -18.98 -3.14 -19.95
CA PRO A 205 -19.72 -4.03 -19.05
C PRO A 205 -19.86 -3.44 -17.64
N ALA A 206 -20.92 -3.84 -16.93
CA ALA A 206 -21.06 -3.60 -15.50
C ALA A 206 -20.08 -4.44 -14.68
N TYR A 207 -19.89 -4.10 -13.40
CA TYR A 207 -19.06 -4.92 -12.52
C TYR A 207 -19.61 -6.35 -12.37
N ILE A 208 -20.93 -6.47 -12.25
CA ILE A 208 -21.63 -7.75 -12.12
C ILE A 208 -21.71 -8.57 -13.43
N ASP A 209 -21.32 -7.98 -14.56
CA ASP A 209 -21.25 -8.69 -15.85
C ASP A 209 -19.94 -9.48 -15.99
N ASP A 210 -18.95 -9.23 -15.11
CA ASP A 210 -17.71 -10.02 -15.04
C ASP A 210 -18.03 -11.41 -14.48
N SER A 211 -17.78 -12.46 -15.27
CA SER A 211 -18.08 -13.85 -14.91
C SER A 211 -17.29 -14.37 -13.70
N THR A 212 -16.23 -13.67 -13.31
CA THR A 212 -15.44 -13.99 -12.12
C THR A 212 -16.04 -13.41 -10.83
N VAL A 213 -17.02 -12.50 -10.94
CA VAL A 213 -17.67 -11.85 -9.79
C VAL A 213 -18.87 -12.69 -9.34
N PRO A 214 -19.04 -12.94 -8.02
CA PRO A 214 -20.22 -13.62 -7.51
C PRO A 214 -21.53 -12.89 -7.85
N MET A 215 -22.57 -13.65 -8.21
CA MET A 215 -23.89 -13.08 -8.49
C MET A 215 -24.42 -12.31 -7.26
N GLY A 216 -24.84 -11.07 -7.48
CA GLY A 216 -25.36 -10.21 -6.41
C GLY A 216 -24.29 -9.59 -5.50
N SER A 217 -23.02 -9.59 -5.91
CA SER A 217 -21.95 -8.91 -5.17
C SER A 217 -22.30 -7.44 -4.86
N LEU A 218 -22.12 -7.05 -3.61
CA LEU A 218 -22.26 -5.68 -3.12
C LEU A 218 -20.90 -4.98 -2.98
N THR A 219 -19.83 -5.55 -3.56
CA THR A 219 -18.48 -5.00 -3.42
C THR A 219 -18.42 -3.60 -4.02
N PRO A 220 -17.96 -2.60 -3.25
CA PRO A 220 -17.83 -1.24 -3.73
C PRO A 220 -16.64 -1.11 -4.68
N THR A 221 -16.92 -0.63 -5.90
CA THR A 221 -15.90 -0.24 -6.89
C THR A 221 -15.60 1.26 -6.83
N PHE A 222 -16.40 2.01 -6.08
CA PHE A 222 -16.22 3.42 -5.76
C PHE A 222 -16.50 3.63 -4.27
N ALA A 223 -15.70 4.48 -3.63
CA ALA A 223 -15.97 4.96 -2.29
C ALA A 223 -15.48 6.40 -2.14
N ALA A 224 -16.24 7.18 -1.39
CA ALA A 224 -15.89 8.50 -0.93
C ALA A 224 -16.11 8.58 0.58
N ALA A 225 -15.17 9.14 1.32
CA ALA A 225 -15.26 9.30 2.77
C ALA A 225 -14.77 10.69 3.21
N ALA A 226 -15.44 11.27 4.21
CA ALA A 226 -14.92 12.41 4.95
C ALA A 226 -14.16 11.91 6.19
N LEU A 227 -12.88 12.27 6.30
CA LEU A 227 -12.04 11.94 7.44
C LEU A 227 -11.66 13.21 8.21
N PHE A 228 -11.46 13.07 9.52
CA PHE A 228 -11.10 14.17 10.40
C PHE A 228 -9.91 13.80 11.29
N ILE A 229 -8.96 14.73 11.42
CA ILE A 229 -7.78 14.59 12.28
C ILE A 229 -8.00 15.49 13.50
N GLY A 230 -8.21 14.88 14.67
CA GLY A 230 -8.44 15.56 15.93
C GLY A 230 -7.15 16.07 16.58
N ASN A 231 -6.49 17.04 15.96
CA ASN A 231 -5.34 17.73 16.54
C ASN A 231 -5.40 19.25 16.29
N ALA A 232 -4.53 20.02 16.96
CA ALA A 232 -4.57 21.48 16.91
C ALA A 232 -4.46 22.04 15.48
N ARG A 233 -3.68 21.40 14.59
CA ARG A 233 -3.45 21.86 13.21
C ARG A 233 -4.66 21.64 12.30
N TRP A 234 -5.37 20.53 12.48
CA TRP A 234 -6.38 20.03 11.52
C TRP A 234 -7.80 19.94 12.05
N ASP A 235 -8.05 20.31 13.32
CA ASP A 235 -9.39 20.26 13.90
C ASP A 235 -10.41 21.05 13.05
N GLY A 236 -11.54 20.41 12.76
CA GLY A 236 -12.60 20.94 11.90
C GLY A 236 -12.34 20.89 10.38
N VAL A 237 -11.12 20.54 9.93
CA VAL A 237 -10.81 20.45 8.49
C VAL A 237 -11.17 19.06 7.96
N PRO A 238 -12.09 18.93 7.00
CA PRO A 238 -12.41 17.65 6.38
C PRO A 238 -11.33 17.25 5.37
N PHE A 239 -10.87 16.00 5.50
CA PHE A 239 -10.05 15.30 4.51
C PHE A 239 -10.98 14.41 3.67
N LEU A 240 -11.29 14.85 2.46
CA LEU A 240 -12.18 14.15 1.55
C LEU A 240 -11.38 13.16 0.71
N MET A 241 -11.60 11.87 0.96
CA MET A 241 -10.93 10.79 0.24
C MET A 241 -11.90 10.18 -0.76
N LYS A 242 -11.50 10.06 -2.03
CA LYS A 242 -12.30 9.47 -3.10
C LYS A 242 -11.45 8.47 -3.87
N ALA A 243 -11.95 7.26 -4.05
CA ALA A 243 -11.31 6.24 -4.87
C ALA A 243 -12.35 5.54 -5.72
N GLY A 244 -12.06 5.32 -7.00
CA GLY A 244 -12.94 4.50 -7.84
C GLY A 244 -12.34 4.05 -9.15
N LYS A 245 -12.89 2.95 -9.65
CA LYS A 245 -12.66 2.38 -10.99
C LYS A 245 -13.81 2.73 -11.93
N ALA A 246 -13.56 2.65 -13.23
CA ALA A 246 -14.50 2.99 -14.30
C ALA A 246 -15.07 4.43 -14.18
N LEU A 247 -14.18 5.38 -13.87
CA LEU A 247 -14.48 6.80 -13.79
C LEU A 247 -14.18 7.53 -15.13
N HIS A 248 -14.49 8.82 -15.17
CA HIS A 248 -14.40 9.64 -16.38
C HIS A 248 -12.96 10.01 -16.78
N THR A 249 -12.01 9.95 -15.84
CA THR A 249 -10.60 10.35 -16.00
C THR A 249 -9.70 9.45 -15.16
N LYS A 250 -8.41 9.41 -15.52
CA LYS A 250 -7.35 8.80 -14.72
C LYS A 250 -6.68 9.86 -13.87
#